data_AF-A0A0B2JZ22-F1
#
_entry.id   AF-A0A0B2JZ22-F1
#
_cell.length_a   1.000
_cell.length_b   1.000
_cell.length_c   1.000
_cell.angle_alpha   90.00
_cell.angle_beta   90.00
_cell.angle_gamma   90.00
#
_symmetry.space_group_name_H-M   'P 1'
#
loop_
_entity.id
_entity.type
_entity.pdbx_description
1 polymer ?
#
loop_
_entity_poly.entity_id
_entity_poly.type
_entity_poly.pdbx_seq_one_letter_code
_entity_poly.pdbx_strand_id
1 'polypeptide(L)' 'MLDALIGEISNFMYGKLLIVMILGVGFYYTLRTRFVQIRLFGETLKVIMEKKEGQKVSSFQALMVSTASRVGTGNIIG' A
#
# COMPACT_ATOMS: atom_id res chain seq x y z
N MET A 1 -18.89 -16.92 27.63
CA MET A 1 -19.26 -17.69 26.42
C MET A 1 -19.38 -16.76 25.21
N LEU A 2 -20.14 -15.66 25.31
CA LEU A 2 -20.25 -14.67 24.24
C LEU A 2 -18.91 -13.99 23.88
N ASP A 3 -18.11 -13.61 24.88
CA ASP A 3 -16.80 -12.98 24.64
C ASP A 3 -15.81 -13.90 23.93
N ALA A 4 -15.85 -15.20 24.23
CA ALA A 4 -15.03 -16.20 23.57
C ALA A 4 -15.42 -16.36 22.09
N LEU A 5 -16.73 -16.39 21.80
CA LEU A 5 -17.25 -16.45 20.44
C LEU A 5 -16.87 -15.19 19.64
N ILE A 6 -17.01 -14.00 20.24
CA ILE A 6 -16.61 -12.73 19.64
C ILE A 6 -15.10 -12.72 19.36
N GLY A 7 -14.29 -13.22 20.32
CA GLY A 7 -12.85 -13.33 20.16
C GLY A 7 -12.44 -14.23 18.99
N GLU A 8 -13.07 -15.40 18.85
CA GLU A 8 -12.78 -16.31 17.73
C GLU A 8 -13.15 -15.72 16.37
N ILE A 9 -14.34 -15.10 16.26
CA ILE A 9 -14.78 -14.45 15.04
C ILE A 9 -13.84 -13.30 14.69
N SER A 10 -13.49 -12.46 15.67
CA SER A 10 -12.56 -11.34 15.49
C SER A 10 -11.20 -11.84 14.99
N ASN A 11 -10.63 -12.87 15.62
CA ASN A 11 -9.35 -13.44 15.21
C ASN A 11 -9.39 -14.04 13.80
N PHE A 12 -10.49 -14.70 13.43
CA PHE A 12 -10.66 -15.24 12.09
C PHE A 12 -10.76 -14.11 11.04
N MET A 13 -11.54 -13.07 11.33
CA MET A 13 -11.75 -11.94 10.44
C MET A 13 -10.47 -11.12 10.25
N TYR A 14 -9.86 -10.65 11.33
CA TYR A 14 -8.67 -9.79 11.28
C TYR A 14 -7.39 -10.56 10.93
N GLY A 15 -7.30 -11.83 11.31
CA GLY A 15 -6.11 -12.65 11.06
C GLY A 15 -6.11 -13.29 9.67
N LYS A 16 -7.13 -14.08 9.33
CA LYS A 16 -7.09 -14.90 8.10
C LYS A 16 -7.84 -14.25 6.95
N LEU A 17 -9.07 -13.81 7.21
CA LEU A 17 -9.96 -13.34 6.14
C LEU A 17 -9.45 -12.04 5.50
N LEU A 18 -9.12 -11.02 6.31
CA LEU A 18 -8.62 -9.74 5.80
C LEU A 18 -7.33 -9.90 5.00
N ILE A 19 -6.39 -10.72 5.47
CA ILE A 19 -5.11 -10.95 4.77
C ILE A 19 -5.36 -11.58 3.40
N VAL A 20 -6.19 -12.64 3.33
CA VAL A 20 -6.51 -13.31 2.07
C VAL A 20 -7.23 -12.37 1.10
N MET A 21 -8.16 -11.54 1.59
CA MET A 21 -8.86 -10.58 0.75
C MET A 21 -7.92 -9.50 0.19
N ILE A 22 -7.05 -8.91 1.01
CA ILE A 22 -6.11 -7.87 0.56
C ILE A 22 -5.13 -8.44 -0.47
N LEU A 23 -4.57 -9.62 -0.21
CA LEU A 23 -3.67 -10.30 -1.15
C LEU A 23 -4.38 -10.68 -2.45
N GLY A 24 -5.58 -11.25 -2.36
CA GLY A 24 -6.37 -11.66 -3.52
C GLY A 24 -6.72 -10.47 -4.42
N VAL A 25 -7.16 -9.36 -3.84
CA VAL A 25 -7.45 -8.12 -4.57
C VAL A 25 -6.18 -7.54 -5.20
N GLY A 26 -5.08 -7.47 -4.46
CA GLY A 26 -3.79 -6.99 -4.97
C GLY A 26 -3.28 -7.83 -6.14
N PHE A 27 -3.41 -9.15 -6.04
CA PHE A 27 -3.01 -10.09 -7.08
C PHE A 27 -3.92 -9.97 -8.32
N TYR A 28 -5.23 -9.91 -8.12
CA TYR A 28 -6.20 -9.70 -9.21
C TYR A 28 -5.88 -8.42 -10.00
N TYR A 29 -5.67 -7.29 -9.32
CA TYR A 29 -5.32 -6.04 -10.00
C TYR A 29 -3.94 -6.10 -10.65
N THR A 30 -2.97 -6.78 -10.04
CA THR A 30 -1.66 -7.01 -10.63
C THR A 30 -1.77 -7.73 -11.98
N LEU A 31 -2.51 -8.84 -12.05
CA LEU A 31 -2.69 -9.59 -13.29
C LEU A 31 -3.53 -8.80 -14.31
N ARG A 32 -4.66 -8.22 -13.87
CA ARG A 32 -5.56 -7.46 -14.75
C ARG A 32 -4.87 -6.25 -15.40
N THR A 33 -3.97 -5.59 -14.67
CA THR A 33 -3.22 -4.44 -15.18
C THR A 33 -1.91 -4.82 -15.89
N ARG A 34 -1.66 -6.12 -16.08
CA ARG A 34 -0.45 -6.68 -16.72
C ARG A 34 0.83 -6.25 -16.01
N PHE A 35 0.88 -6.44 -14.69
CA PHE A 35 2.01 -6.12 -13.82
C PHE A 35 2.46 -4.67 -13.97
N VAL A 36 1.51 -3.73 -13.87
CA VAL A 36 1.75 -2.30 -14.09
C VAL A 36 2.85 -1.75 -13.19
N GLN A 37 2.96 -2.25 -11.96
CA GLN A 37 3.99 -1.86 -11.00
C GLN A 37 5.41 -2.13 -11.51
N ILE A 38 5.63 -3.15 -12.34
CA ILE A 38 6.93 -3.47 -12.94
C ILE A 38 7.07 -2.71 -14.27
N ARG A 39 6.04 -2.79 -15.13
CA ARG A 39 6.05 -2.19 -16.47
C ARG A 39 6.25 -0.67 -16.46
N LEU A 40 5.64 0.03 -15.51
CA LEU A 40 5.71 1.50 -15.40
C LEU A 40 6.68 1.98 -14.31
N PHE A 41 7.45 1.09 -13.68
CA PHE A 41 8.36 1.48 -12.60
C PHE A 41 9.37 2.52 -13.06
N GLY A 42 10.06 2.26 -14.18
CA GLY A 42 11.07 3.17 -14.72
C GLY A 42 10.50 4.52 -15.15
N GLU A 43 9.29 4.53 -15.70
CA GLU A 43 8.60 5.78 -16.08
C GLU A 43 8.23 6.59 -14.84
N THR A 44 7.74 5.92 -13.79
CA THR A 44 7.41 6.55 -12.52
C THR A 44 8.63 7.23 -11.90
N LEU A 45 9.81 6.60 -11.95
CA LEU A 45 11.04 7.22 -11.45
C LEU A 45 11.42 8.48 -12.24
N LYS A 46 11.29 8.46 -13.57
CA LYS A 46 11.55 9.64 -14.41
C LYS A 46 10.63 10.80 -14.05
N VAL A 47 9.33 10.55 -13.97
CA VAL A 47 8.30 11.57 -13.66
C VAL A 47 8.49 12.15 -12.25
N ILE A 48 8.97 11.35 -11.31
CA ILE A 48 9.23 11.81 -9.94
C ILE A 48 10.50 12.65 -9.86
N MET A 49 11.52 12.34 -10.65
CA MET A 49 12.77 13.10 -10.73
C MET A 49 12.68 14.37 -11.58
N GLU A 50 11.61 14.51 -12.37
CA GLU A 50 11.38 15.68 -13.20
C GLU A 50 11.17 16.94 -12.33
N LYS A 51 11.94 17.99 -12.60
CA LYS A 51 11.84 19.26 -11.88
C LYS A 51 10.60 20.01 -12.36
N LYS A 52 9.68 20.33 -11.44
CA LYS A 52 8.57 21.24 -11.73
C LYS A 52 9.00 22.69 -11.52
N GLU A 53 8.65 23.55 -12.47
CA GLU A 53 8.74 25.00 -12.32
C GLU A 53 7.46 25.55 -11.68
N GLY A 54 7.58 26.26 -10.55
CA GLY A 54 6.47 26.93 -9.86
C GLY A 54 6.29 26.57 -8.38
N GLN A 55 5.28 27.19 -7.72
CA GLN A 55 5.01 27.06 -6.27
C GLN A 55 4.14 25.84 -5.88
N LYS A 56 3.94 24.86 -6.77
CA LYS A 56 3.11 23.68 -6.49
C LYS A 56 3.94 22.51 -5.97
N VAL A 57 3.36 21.69 -5.08
CA VAL A 57 3.98 20.47 -4.55
C VAL A 57 4.45 19.57 -5.70
N SER A 58 5.72 19.15 -5.66
CA SER A 58 6.30 18.28 -6.69
C SER A 58 5.82 16.82 -6.56
N SER A 59 5.90 16.06 -7.65
CA SER A 59 5.55 14.62 -7.63
C SER A 59 6.39 13.84 -6.61
N PHE A 60 7.67 14.22 -6.46
CA PHE A 60 8.55 13.69 -5.42
C PHE A 60 8.09 14.06 -4.01
N GLN A 61 7.75 15.31 -3.77
CA GLN A 61 7.24 15.74 -2.46
C GLN A 61 5.95 15.00 -2.10
N ALA A 62 5.03 14.84 -3.04
CA ALA A 62 3.80 14.06 -2.83
C ALA A 62 4.09 12.59 -2.49
N LEU A 63 5.05 11.95 -3.18
CA LEU A 63 5.50 10.60 -2.87
C LEU A 63 6.09 10.53 -1.44
N MET A 64 6.95 11.48 -1.08
CA MET A 64 7.60 11.51 0.23
C MET A 64 6.59 11.70 1.35
N VAL A 65 5.61 12.60 1.19
CA VAL A 65 4.52 12.80 2.15
C VAL A 65 3.68 11.53 2.30
N SER A 66 3.31 10.88 1.18
CA SER A 66 2.54 9.63 1.22
C SER A 66 3.33 8.46 1.82
N THR A 67 4.66 8.46 1.68
CA THR A 67 5.53 7.44 2.28
C THR A 67 5.65 7.70 3.78
N ALA A 68 5.90 8.94 4.18
CA ALA A 68 5.97 9.34 5.58
C ALA A 68 4.68 9.02 6.35
N SER A 69 3.51 9.15 5.72
CA SER A 69 2.23 8.82 6.36
C SER A 69 2.02 7.30 6.57
N ARG A 70 2.74 6.44 5.84
CA ARG A 70 2.63 4.98 5.92
C ARG A 70 3.81 4.32 6.64
N VAL A 71 4.95 5.00 6.73
CA VAL A 71 6.11 4.55 7.51
C VAL A 71 5.88 4.91 8.97
N GLY A 72 5.75 3.90 9.82
CA GLY A 72 5.60 4.06 11.26
C GLY A 72 6.59 3.19 12.04
N THR A 73 6.49 3.24 13.37
CA THR A 73 7.30 2.43 14.29
C THR A 73 7.24 0.93 13.97
N GLY A 74 6.10 0.45 13.46
CA GLY A 74 5.92 -0.93 13.02
C GLY A 74 6.86 -1.38 11.88
N ASN A 75 7.32 -0.47 11.01
CA ASN A 75 8.28 -0.78 9.94
C ASN A 75 9.76 -0.67 10.39
N ILE A 76 10.01 -0.16 11.60
CA ILE A 76 11.36 0.00 12.17
C ILE A 76 11.67 -1.18 13.11
N ILE A 77 10.66 -1.63 13.87
CA ILE A 77 10.78 -2.66 14.89
C ILE A 77 10.48 -4.06 14.31
N GLY A 78 9.51 -4.15 13.40
CA GLY A 78 9.18 -5.37 12.65
C GLY A 78 10.11 -5.59 11.48
#